data_AF-A0A175JQP1-F1
#
_entry.id   AF-A0A175JQP1-F1
#
_cell.length_a   1.000
_cell.length_b   1.000
_cell.length_c   1.000
_cell.angle_alpha   90.00
_cell.angle_beta   90.00
_cell.angle_gamma   90.00
#
_symmetry.space_group_name_H-M   'P 1'
#
loop_
_entity.id
_entity.type
_entity.pdbx_description
1 polymer ?
#
loop_
_entity_poly.entity_id
_entity_poly.type
_entity_poly.pdbx_seq_one_letter_code
_entity_poly.pdbx_strand_id
1 'polypeptide(L)'
;MNNTQLEEWYNNIFETPRKRIKINGGVIEYEQKLNQINQFSGGILEYIEMNSKEKEGYYEINGNEEKKEAIESYIEFLEYFYYQREDNNWFHPNKMINKEGMVYKECAKKLGNILCCGGDLGDGLKYFGMYDECGRILGELFIIMGEWICNSFKRDKERKWKDFVSVGMKWALVCRPKEMLNNYMMVKNIIDFYNLESILLTN
;
A
#
# COMPACT_ATOMS: atom_id res chain seq x y z
N MET A 1 -28.75 27.75 -0.33
CA MET A 1 -27.60 28.12 -1.18
C MET A 1 -28.12 28.77 -2.44
N ASN A 2 -27.57 29.92 -2.84
CA ASN A 2 -27.84 30.46 -4.18
C ASN A 2 -27.02 29.67 -5.22
N ASN A 3 -27.34 29.80 -6.51
CA ASN A 3 -26.69 29.02 -7.58
C ASN A 3 -25.16 29.23 -7.63
N THR A 4 -24.65 30.43 -7.30
CA THR A 4 -23.22 30.72 -7.26
C THR A 4 -22.52 30.01 -6.10
N GLN A 5 -23.15 29.94 -4.92
CA GLN A 5 -22.65 29.16 -3.79
C GLN A 5 -22.72 27.65 -4.06
N LEU A 6 -23.71 27.19 -4.86
CA LEU A 6 -23.83 25.81 -5.28
C LEU A 6 -22.77 25.44 -6.32
N GLU A 7 -22.48 26.31 -7.28
CA GLU A 7 -21.37 26.18 -8.23
C GLU A 7 -20.00 26.26 -7.53
N GLU A 8 -19.78 27.18 -6.61
CA GLU A 8 -18.54 27.25 -5.82
C GLU A 8 -18.37 26.02 -4.92
N TRP A 9 -19.45 25.52 -4.32
CA TRP A 9 -19.41 24.27 -3.54
C TRP A 9 -19.17 23.05 -4.43
N TYR A 10 -19.82 23.00 -5.60
CA TYR A 10 -19.64 21.94 -6.60
C TYR A 10 -18.21 21.96 -7.16
N ASN A 11 -17.67 23.12 -7.51
CA ASN A 11 -16.29 23.25 -7.98
C ASN A 11 -15.28 22.96 -6.87
N ASN A 12 -15.52 23.38 -5.62
CA ASN A 12 -14.63 23.03 -4.51
C ASN A 12 -14.63 21.53 -4.16
N ILE A 13 -15.72 20.81 -4.44
CA ILE A 13 -15.82 19.37 -4.20
C ILE A 13 -15.31 18.56 -5.41
N PHE A 14 -15.64 18.97 -6.63
CA PHE A 14 -15.40 18.20 -7.86
C PHE A 14 -14.23 18.71 -8.71
N GLU A 15 -13.79 19.97 -8.57
CA GLU A 15 -12.54 20.50 -9.16
C GLU A 15 -11.39 20.42 -8.14
N THR A 16 -11.24 19.26 -7.49
CA THR A 16 -10.07 19.03 -6.63
C THR A 16 -8.80 19.11 -7.50
N PRO A 17 -7.81 19.97 -7.17
CA PRO A 17 -6.58 20.07 -7.95
C PRO A 17 -5.93 18.70 -8.15
N ARG A 18 -5.57 18.40 -9.40
CA ARG A 18 -4.95 17.13 -9.77
C ARG A 18 -3.47 17.31 -10.02
N LYS A 19 -2.69 16.32 -9.60
CA LYS A 19 -1.27 16.21 -9.87
C LYS A 19 -1.02 15.06 -10.84
N ARG A 20 0.02 15.21 -11.65
CA ARG A 20 0.35 14.24 -12.69
C ARG A 20 1.78 13.77 -12.53
N ILE A 21 2.00 12.47 -12.60
CA ILE A 21 3.32 11.84 -12.56
C ILE A 21 3.54 11.19 -13.92
N LYS A 22 4.64 11.54 -14.58
CA LYS A 22 5.06 10.90 -15.81
C LYS A 22 6.14 9.86 -15.50
N ILE A 23 5.86 8.60 -15.80
CA ILE A 23 6.74 7.46 -15.55
C ILE A 23 6.60 6.44 -16.68
N ASN A 24 7.74 5.95 -17.19
CA ASN A 24 7.81 4.98 -18.28
C ASN A 24 6.96 5.35 -19.53
N GLY A 25 6.90 6.64 -19.88
CA GLY A 25 6.09 7.15 -20.99
C GLY A 25 4.58 7.22 -20.72
N GLY A 26 4.10 6.68 -19.59
CA GLY A 26 2.73 6.84 -19.11
C GLY A 26 2.56 8.06 -18.20
N VAL A 27 1.32 8.51 -18.04
CA VAL A 27 0.94 9.57 -17.09
C VAL A 27 -0.06 9.00 -16.10
N ILE A 28 0.26 9.10 -14.81
CA ILE A 28 -0.64 8.81 -13.70
C ILE A 28 -1.18 10.15 -13.20
N GLU A 29 -2.50 10.28 -13.08
CA GLU A 29 -3.15 11.46 -12.50
C GLU A 29 -3.81 11.09 -11.18
N TYR A 30 -3.69 11.96 -10.17
CA TYR A 30 -4.26 11.74 -8.85
C TYR A 30 -4.65 13.05 -8.18
N GLU A 31 -5.54 12.98 -7.19
CA GLU A 31 -5.98 14.16 -6.44
C GLU A 31 -4.90 14.66 -5.48
N GLN A 32 -4.59 15.95 -5.53
CA GLN A 32 -3.56 16.57 -4.69
C GLN A 32 -3.78 16.33 -3.19
N LYS A 33 -5.04 16.24 -2.76
CA LYS A 33 -5.42 16.01 -1.36
C LYS A 33 -4.94 14.67 -0.81
N LEU A 34 -4.67 13.67 -1.68
CA LEU A 34 -4.12 12.38 -1.23
C LEU A 34 -2.75 12.54 -0.55
N ASN A 35 -2.00 13.60 -0.86
CA ASN A 35 -0.71 13.90 -0.22
C ASN A 35 -0.84 14.63 1.12
N GLN A 36 -2.07 14.99 1.50
CA GLN A 36 -2.38 15.68 2.74
C GLN A 36 -2.94 14.74 3.81
N ILE A 37 -3.03 13.43 3.52
CA ILE A 37 -3.46 12.45 4.50
C ILE A 37 -2.32 12.25 5.52
N ASN A 38 -2.41 12.93 6.67
CA ASN A 38 -1.38 12.93 7.72
C ASN A 38 -0.87 11.55 8.11
N GLN A 39 -1.72 10.52 8.07
CA GLN A 39 -1.31 9.16 8.41
C GLN A 39 -0.30 8.55 7.41
N PHE A 40 -0.32 9.01 6.16
CA PHE A 40 0.52 8.51 5.08
C PHE A 40 1.57 9.55 4.64
N SER A 41 1.85 10.53 5.51
CA SER A 41 2.97 11.45 5.35
C SER A 41 4.30 10.68 5.30
N GLY A 42 5.23 11.12 4.46
CA GLY A 42 6.49 10.47 4.16
C GLY A 42 6.38 9.35 3.11
N GLY A 43 5.20 9.19 2.49
CA GLY A 43 4.97 8.23 1.41
C GLY A 43 5.59 8.63 0.07
N ILE A 44 5.43 7.77 -0.93
CA ILE A 44 6.08 7.93 -2.24
C ILE A 44 5.65 9.21 -2.97
N LEU A 45 4.39 9.63 -2.80
CA LEU A 45 3.87 10.81 -3.49
C LEU A 45 4.51 12.09 -2.94
N GLU A 46 4.61 12.24 -1.62
CA GLU A 46 5.34 13.35 -0.99
C GLU A 46 6.82 13.34 -1.39
N TYR A 47 7.46 12.16 -1.40
CA TYR A 47 8.83 12.03 -1.87
C TYR A 47 8.99 12.52 -3.32
N ILE A 48 8.06 12.14 -4.22
CA ILE A 48 8.08 12.60 -5.62
C ILE A 48 7.96 14.12 -5.68
N GLU A 49 7.04 14.72 -4.94
CA GLU A 49 6.85 16.18 -4.94
C GLU A 49 8.07 16.94 -4.43
N MET A 50 8.72 16.44 -3.38
CA MET A 50 9.89 17.09 -2.79
C MET A 50 11.16 16.93 -3.63
N ASN A 51 11.28 15.84 -4.40
CA ASN A 51 12.53 15.45 -5.05
C ASN A 51 12.49 15.52 -6.59
N SER A 52 11.33 15.78 -7.18
CA SER A 52 11.17 15.85 -8.63
C SER A 52 10.85 17.28 -9.06
N LYS A 53 11.39 17.70 -10.22
CA LYS A 53 11.03 18.99 -10.81
C LYS A 53 9.73 18.82 -11.59
N GLU A 54 8.79 19.72 -11.38
CA GLU A 54 7.62 19.83 -12.23
C GLU A 54 8.02 20.45 -13.57
N LYS A 55 7.61 19.80 -14.66
CA LYS A 55 7.81 20.29 -16.03
C LYS A 55 6.52 20.05 -16.81
N GLU A 56 6.01 21.08 -17.48
CA GLU A 56 4.80 20.99 -18.31
C GLU A 56 3.55 20.48 -17.55
N GLY A 57 3.49 20.67 -16.23
CA GLY A 57 2.36 20.23 -15.39
C GLY A 57 2.45 18.76 -14.94
N TYR A 58 3.63 18.13 -15.05
CA TYR A 58 3.88 16.77 -14.55
C TYR A 58 5.16 16.72 -13.72
N TYR A 59 5.18 15.86 -12.71
CA TYR A 59 6.40 15.37 -12.07
C TYR A 59 6.97 14.23 -12.91
N GLU A 60 8.10 14.46 -13.58
CA GLU A 60 8.76 13.42 -14.39
C GLU A 60 9.74 12.63 -13.53
N ILE A 61 9.54 11.31 -13.46
CA ILE A 61 10.37 10.41 -12.66
C ILE A 61 10.89 9.22 -13.48
N ASN A 62 12.11 8.79 -13.17
CA ASN A 62 12.67 7.56 -13.71
C ASN A 62 12.02 6.34 -13.05
N GLY A 63 11.68 5.34 -13.85
CA GLY A 63 11.10 4.09 -13.38
C GLY A 63 10.75 3.11 -14.50
N ASN A 64 10.32 1.92 -14.10
CA ASN A 64 9.83 0.84 -14.95
C ASN A 64 8.32 0.61 -14.69
N GLU A 65 7.73 -0.37 -15.38
CA GLU A 65 6.33 -0.75 -15.18
C GLU A 65 6.04 -1.17 -13.72
N GLU A 66 6.96 -1.85 -13.04
CA GLU A 66 6.76 -2.27 -11.65
C GLU A 66 6.61 -1.07 -10.70
N LYS A 67 7.47 -0.05 -10.87
CA LYS A 67 7.39 1.19 -10.08
C LYS A 67 6.11 1.97 -10.40
N LYS A 68 5.68 1.97 -11.67
CA LYS A 68 4.42 2.57 -12.08
C LYS A 68 3.24 1.86 -11.41
N GLU A 69 3.17 0.54 -11.50
CA GLU A 69 2.15 -0.29 -10.85
C GLU A 69 2.12 -0.08 -9.33
N ALA A 70 3.29 0.11 -8.72
CA ALA A 70 3.38 0.38 -7.29
C ALA A 70 2.77 1.74 -6.90
N ILE A 71 3.06 2.78 -7.68
CA ILE A 71 2.48 4.12 -7.47
C ILE A 71 0.96 4.09 -7.70
N GLU A 72 0.48 3.41 -8.75
CA GLU A 72 -0.94 3.24 -9.02
C GLU A 72 -1.65 2.50 -7.87
N SER A 73 -1.07 1.39 -7.39
CA SER A 73 -1.61 0.64 -6.25
C SER A 73 -1.67 1.49 -4.98
N TYR A 74 -0.68 2.35 -4.76
CA TYR A 74 -0.65 3.26 -3.61
C TYR A 74 -1.69 4.37 -3.72
N ILE A 75 -1.91 4.94 -4.91
CA ILE A 75 -2.97 5.94 -5.15
C ILE A 75 -4.35 5.31 -4.92
N GLU A 76 -4.63 4.13 -5.48
CA GLU A 76 -5.88 3.40 -5.23
C GLU A 76 -6.15 3.16 -3.74
N PHE A 77 -5.08 2.86 -2.98
CA PHE A 77 -5.14 2.69 -1.53
C PHE A 77 -5.44 4.00 -0.80
N LEU A 78 -4.76 5.10 -1.16
CA LEU A 78 -5.01 6.40 -0.53
C LEU A 78 -6.42 6.93 -0.83
N GLU A 79 -6.91 6.74 -2.06
CA GLU A 79 -8.28 7.07 -2.44
C GLU A 79 -9.28 6.36 -1.53
N TYR A 80 -9.12 5.05 -1.30
CA TYR A 80 -9.99 4.31 -0.39
C TYR A 80 -10.04 4.94 1.01
N PHE A 81 -8.90 5.30 1.59
CA PHE A 81 -8.85 5.88 2.94
C PHE A 81 -9.32 7.33 3.00
N TYR A 82 -9.07 8.11 1.95
CA TYR A 82 -9.56 9.47 1.83
C TYR A 82 -11.10 9.48 1.80
N TYR A 83 -11.70 8.70 0.89
CA TYR A 83 -13.15 8.61 0.76
C TYR A 83 -13.83 7.96 1.97
N GLN A 84 -13.17 7.04 2.69
CA GLN A 84 -13.72 6.54 3.96
C GLN A 84 -13.72 7.58 5.08
N ARG A 85 -12.77 8.53 5.09
CA ARG A 85 -12.61 9.53 6.17
C ARG A 85 -13.48 10.76 6.00
N GLU A 86 -13.66 11.24 4.77
CA GLU A 86 -14.48 12.42 4.52
C GLU A 86 -15.99 12.11 4.64
N ASP A 87 -16.40 10.86 4.41
CA ASP A 87 -17.82 10.47 4.34
C ASP A 87 -18.32 9.62 5.52
N ASN A 88 -18.22 10.13 6.75
CA ASN A 88 -19.14 9.70 7.81
C ASN A 88 -20.62 10.03 7.49
N ASN A 89 -20.94 10.66 6.34
CA ASN A 89 -22.31 11.03 5.99
C ASN A 89 -22.80 10.68 4.58
N TRP A 90 -21.97 10.42 3.55
CA TRP A 90 -22.52 9.97 2.26
C TRP A 90 -21.45 9.52 1.26
N PHE A 91 -21.09 8.23 1.16
CA PHE A 91 -20.83 7.66 -0.18
C PHE A 91 -20.83 6.13 -0.28
N HIS A 92 -21.02 5.75 -1.54
CA HIS A 92 -21.41 4.47 -2.10
C HIS A 92 -20.36 3.34 -1.98
N PRO A 93 -20.82 2.12 -1.64
CA PRO A 93 -20.02 0.91 -1.69
C PRO A 93 -19.98 0.36 -3.12
N ASN A 94 -19.19 0.95 -4.04
CA ASN A 94 -19.00 0.34 -5.38
C ASN A 94 -17.55 -0.02 -5.73
N LYS A 95 -16.59 0.26 -4.85
CA LYS A 95 -15.31 -0.46 -4.84
C LYS A 95 -15.13 -1.16 -3.49
N MET A 96 -16.14 -1.92 -3.04
CA MET A 96 -15.76 -3.14 -2.33
C MET A 96 -14.89 -3.89 -3.32
N ILE A 97 -13.62 -4.10 -2.97
CA ILE A 97 -12.78 -5.06 -3.67
C ILE A 97 -13.63 -6.32 -3.81
N ASN A 98 -14.02 -6.65 -5.03
CA ASN A 98 -14.86 -7.81 -5.25
C ASN A 98 -14.04 -9.00 -4.79
N LYS A 99 -14.41 -9.56 -3.64
CA LYS A 99 -13.75 -10.74 -3.05
C LYS A 99 -13.97 -11.96 -3.94
N GLU A 100 -14.95 -11.91 -4.84
CA GLU A 100 -15.17 -12.93 -5.86
C GLU A 100 -14.09 -12.82 -6.95
N GLY A 101 -13.05 -13.66 -6.81
CA GLY A 101 -12.04 -13.86 -7.85
C GLY A 101 -10.65 -13.29 -7.54
N MET A 102 -10.46 -12.55 -6.44
CA MET A 102 -9.13 -12.10 -6.06
C MET A 102 -8.22 -13.26 -5.65
N VAL A 103 -7.21 -13.52 -6.47
CA VAL A 103 -6.15 -14.46 -6.15
C VAL A 103 -5.28 -13.83 -5.06
N TYR A 104 -5.16 -14.45 -3.88
CA TYR A 104 -4.35 -13.95 -2.76
C TYR A 104 -2.95 -13.45 -3.17
N LYS A 105 -2.37 -14.03 -4.22
CA LYS A 105 -1.09 -13.60 -4.81
C LYS A 105 -1.13 -12.18 -5.37
N GLU A 106 -2.22 -11.80 -6.04
CA GLU A 106 -2.41 -10.46 -6.58
C GLU A 106 -2.61 -9.44 -5.45
N CYS A 107 -3.41 -9.80 -4.43
CA CYS A 107 -3.56 -8.97 -3.23
C CYS A 107 -2.23 -8.79 -2.52
N ALA A 108 -1.45 -9.87 -2.36
CA ALA A 108 -0.13 -9.82 -1.75
C ALA A 108 0.84 -8.94 -2.54
N LYS A 109 0.84 -9.01 -3.89
CA LYS A 109 1.64 -8.14 -4.74
C LYS A 109 1.26 -6.66 -4.56
N LYS A 110 -0.04 -6.34 -4.64
CA LYS A 110 -0.53 -4.97 -4.41
C LYS A 110 -0.23 -4.48 -2.99
N LEU A 111 -0.38 -5.33 -1.98
CA LEU A 111 0.00 -5.00 -0.60
C LEU A 111 1.50 -4.68 -0.51
N GLY A 112 2.36 -5.48 -1.15
CA GLY A 112 3.79 -5.23 -1.21
C GLY A 112 4.13 -3.88 -1.82
N ASN A 113 3.48 -3.54 -2.94
CA ASN A 113 3.57 -2.24 -3.57
C ASN A 113 3.19 -1.09 -2.62
N ILE A 114 2.04 -1.19 -1.97
CA ILE A 114 1.54 -0.20 -1.00
C ILE A 114 2.57 0.02 0.13
N LEU A 115 3.10 -1.07 0.70
CA LEU A 115 4.09 -1.02 1.78
C LEU A 115 5.40 -0.36 1.33
N CYS A 116 5.91 -0.72 0.14
CA CYS A 116 7.09 -0.09 -0.43
C CYS A 116 6.91 1.42 -0.63
N CYS A 117 5.70 1.83 -1.01
CA CYS A 117 5.31 3.22 -1.21
C CYS A 117 5.02 3.99 0.09
N GLY A 118 5.09 3.35 1.26
CA GLY A 118 4.93 4.02 2.56
C GLY A 118 3.57 3.83 3.22
N GLY A 119 2.73 2.92 2.72
CA GLY A 119 1.48 2.55 3.37
C GLY A 119 1.71 1.78 4.68
N ASP A 120 0.71 1.84 5.56
CA ASP A 120 0.68 1.05 6.78
C ASP A 120 0.13 -0.37 6.50
N LEU A 121 0.72 -1.39 7.13
CA LEU A 121 0.29 -2.79 6.93
C LEU A 121 -1.13 -3.04 7.43
N GLY A 122 -1.48 -2.55 8.61
CA GLY A 122 -2.79 -2.78 9.19
C GLY A 122 -3.89 -2.17 8.30
N ASP A 123 -3.63 -0.99 7.76
CA ASP A 123 -4.53 -0.33 6.82
C ASP A 123 -4.54 -1.00 5.45
N GLY A 124 -3.40 -1.48 4.95
CA GLY A 124 -3.35 -2.30 3.73
C GLY A 124 -4.21 -3.56 3.87
N LEU A 125 -4.15 -4.24 5.02
CA LEU A 125 -4.98 -5.42 5.29
C LEU A 125 -6.48 -5.08 5.39
N LYS A 126 -6.84 -3.92 5.97
CA LYS A 126 -8.23 -3.43 5.97
C LYS A 126 -8.72 -3.10 4.56
N TYR A 127 -7.90 -2.44 3.75
CA TYR A 127 -8.18 -2.14 2.35
C TYR A 127 -8.57 -3.40 1.57
N PHE A 128 -7.83 -4.49 1.75
CA PHE A 128 -8.16 -5.80 1.16
C PHE A 128 -9.29 -6.55 1.87
N GLY A 129 -9.77 -6.08 3.02
CA GLY A 129 -10.74 -6.80 3.84
C GLY A 129 -10.25 -8.19 4.28
N MET A 130 -8.93 -8.32 4.46
CA MET A 130 -8.20 -9.56 4.78
C MET A 130 -7.50 -9.48 6.15
N TYR A 131 -8.02 -8.66 7.06
CA TYR A 131 -7.47 -8.53 8.42
C TYR A 131 -7.51 -9.86 9.17
N ASP A 132 -8.63 -10.60 9.07
CA ASP A 132 -8.81 -11.91 9.71
C ASP A 132 -8.06 -13.05 8.98
N GLU A 133 -7.79 -12.89 7.68
CA GLU A 133 -7.07 -13.85 6.83
C GLU A 133 -5.61 -13.43 6.58
N CYS A 134 -5.07 -12.53 7.41
CA CYS A 134 -3.79 -11.88 7.20
C CYS A 134 -2.62 -12.86 7.02
N GLY A 135 -2.71 -14.05 7.61
CA GLY A 135 -1.68 -15.09 7.49
C GLY A 135 -1.40 -15.50 6.05
N ARG A 136 -2.45 -15.74 5.25
CA ARG A 136 -2.28 -16.22 3.87
C ARG A 136 -1.74 -15.13 2.95
N ILE A 137 -2.30 -13.92 3.02
CA ILE A 137 -1.84 -12.80 2.18
C ILE A 137 -0.40 -12.40 2.54
N LEU A 138 -0.04 -12.36 3.84
CA LEU A 138 1.32 -12.03 4.24
C LEU A 138 2.31 -13.14 3.89
N GLY A 139 1.88 -14.40 3.97
CA GLY A 139 2.71 -15.50 3.53
C GLY A 139 3.01 -15.47 2.03
N GLU A 140 2.00 -15.21 1.19
CA GLU A 140 2.21 -15.01 -0.24
C GLU A 140 3.06 -13.74 -0.50
N LEU A 141 2.92 -12.68 0.29
CA LEU A 141 3.74 -11.46 0.20
C LEU A 141 5.23 -11.77 0.41
N PHE A 142 5.56 -12.55 1.45
CA PHE A 142 6.95 -12.94 1.74
C PHE A 142 7.58 -13.74 0.61
N ILE A 143 6.78 -14.56 -0.08
CA ILE A 143 7.26 -15.36 -1.21
C ILE A 143 7.47 -14.50 -2.45
N ILE A 144 6.51 -13.62 -2.77
CA ILE A 144 6.50 -12.83 -4.00
C ILE A 144 7.54 -11.72 -3.95
N MET A 145 7.62 -10.97 -2.84
CA MET A 145 8.46 -9.78 -2.76
C MET A 145 9.90 -10.09 -2.33
N GLY A 146 10.13 -11.23 -1.68
CA GLY A 146 11.46 -11.62 -1.21
C GLY A 146 12.14 -10.51 -0.39
N GLU A 147 13.44 -10.31 -0.59
CA GLU A 147 14.22 -9.31 0.18
C GLU A 147 13.74 -7.86 0.02
N TRP A 148 13.02 -7.53 -1.05
CA TRP A 148 12.65 -6.14 -1.35
C TRP A 148 11.69 -5.58 -0.31
N ILE A 149 10.85 -6.42 0.29
CA ILE A 149 9.88 -5.99 1.31
C ILE A 149 10.53 -5.72 2.68
N CYS A 150 11.77 -6.19 2.93
CA CYS A 150 12.43 -6.02 4.22
C CYS A 150 12.58 -4.54 4.61
N ASN A 151 12.85 -3.67 3.65
CA ASN A 151 13.00 -2.23 3.91
C ASN A 151 11.68 -1.60 4.38
N SER A 152 10.55 -2.07 3.86
CA SER A 152 9.22 -1.63 4.29
C SER A 152 8.97 -2.04 5.74
N PHE A 153 9.27 -3.30 6.11
CA PHE A 153 9.12 -3.78 7.49
C PHE A 153 10.03 -3.04 8.48
N LYS A 154 11.26 -2.66 8.08
CA LYS A 154 12.18 -1.90 8.94
C LYS A 154 11.68 -0.48 9.27
N ARG A 155 10.67 0.03 8.56
CA ARG A 155 10.03 1.32 8.90
C ARG A 155 9.15 1.22 10.15
N ASP A 156 8.66 0.02 10.48
CA ASP A 156 7.87 -0.23 11.70
C ASP A 156 8.77 -0.31 12.94
N LYS A 157 9.37 0.84 13.31
CA LYS A 157 10.28 0.95 14.46
C LYS A 157 9.61 0.61 15.79
N GLU A 158 8.30 0.84 15.89
CA GLU A 158 7.49 0.54 17.07
C GLU A 158 6.99 -0.91 17.09
N ARG A 159 7.29 -1.70 16.04
CA ARG A 159 6.94 -3.12 15.90
C ARG A 159 5.43 -3.38 16.01
N LYS A 160 4.59 -2.44 15.55
CA LYS A 160 3.13 -2.55 15.55
C LYS A 160 2.63 -3.69 14.66
N TRP A 161 3.41 -4.08 13.67
CA TRP A 161 3.06 -5.13 12.71
C TRP A 161 3.46 -6.53 13.18
N LYS A 162 4.09 -6.65 14.37
CA LYS A 162 4.66 -7.90 14.87
C LYS A 162 3.68 -9.08 14.82
N ASP A 163 2.44 -8.87 15.27
CA ASP A 163 1.46 -9.96 15.34
C ASP A 163 1.02 -10.43 13.95
N PHE A 164 0.77 -9.50 13.02
CA PHE A 164 0.47 -9.85 11.63
C PHE A 164 1.64 -10.59 10.98
N VAL A 165 2.85 -10.08 11.14
CA VAL A 165 4.07 -10.68 10.59
C VAL A 165 4.28 -12.08 11.15
N SER A 166 4.05 -12.27 12.45
CA SER A 166 4.12 -13.59 13.11
C SER A 166 3.15 -14.58 12.49
N VAL A 167 1.89 -14.19 12.29
CA VAL A 167 0.86 -15.05 11.68
C VAL A 167 1.19 -15.37 10.22
N GLY A 168 1.61 -14.37 9.44
CA GLY A 168 2.06 -14.56 8.06
C GLY A 168 3.26 -15.49 7.94
N MET A 169 4.24 -15.33 8.83
CA MET A 169 5.48 -16.10 8.82
C MET A 169 5.19 -17.57 9.15
N LYS A 170 4.35 -17.82 10.16
CA LYS A 170 3.88 -19.18 10.48
C LYS A 170 3.18 -19.83 9.29
N TRP A 171 2.26 -19.12 8.66
CA TRP A 171 1.56 -19.64 7.48
C TRP A 171 2.54 -19.99 6.36
N ALA A 172 3.49 -19.11 6.06
CA ALA A 172 4.45 -19.33 4.97
C ALA A 172 5.39 -20.51 5.23
N LEU A 173 5.93 -20.61 6.45
CA LEU A 173 6.82 -21.71 6.84
C LEU A 173 6.09 -23.06 6.82
N VAL A 174 4.81 -23.11 7.17
CA VAL A 174 4.01 -24.35 7.16
C VAL A 174 3.52 -24.71 5.75
N CYS A 175 2.97 -23.76 5.00
CA CYS A 175 2.27 -24.03 3.75
C CYS A 175 3.16 -23.93 2.50
N ARG A 176 4.30 -23.24 2.58
CA ARG A 176 5.22 -22.94 1.47
C ARG A 176 6.70 -23.02 1.88
N PRO A 177 7.15 -24.10 2.57
CA PRO A 177 8.49 -24.16 3.15
C PRO A 177 9.62 -24.10 2.10
N LYS A 178 9.40 -24.65 0.90
CA LYS A 178 10.43 -24.65 -0.16
C LYS A 178 10.65 -23.26 -0.73
N GLU A 179 9.57 -22.53 -0.95
CA GLU A 179 9.61 -21.16 -1.44
C GLU A 179 10.21 -20.22 -0.39
N MET A 180 9.91 -20.43 0.89
CA MET A 180 10.52 -19.69 1.99
C MET A 180 12.02 -19.95 2.10
N LEU A 181 12.48 -21.18 1.83
CA LEU A 181 13.90 -21.49 1.78
C LEU A 181 14.63 -20.72 0.68
N ASN A 182 14.01 -20.49 -0.47
CA ASN A 182 14.58 -19.66 -1.54
C ASN A 182 14.79 -18.20 -1.08
N ASN A 183 13.99 -17.72 -0.13
CA ASN A 183 14.07 -16.37 0.41
C ASN A 183 14.67 -16.32 1.83
N TYR A 184 15.51 -17.31 2.23
CA TYR A 184 15.92 -17.50 3.63
C TYR A 184 16.57 -16.26 4.30
N MET A 185 17.30 -15.43 3.55
CA MET A 185 17.89 -14.19 4.08
C MET A 185 16.83 -13.16 4.47
N MET A 186 15.78 -13.01 3.66
CA MET A 186 14.61 -12.19 4.02
C MET A 186 13.93 -12.73 5.26
N VAL A 187 13.70 -14.04 5.32
CA VAL A 187 13.08 -14.72 6.47
C VAL A 187 13.85 -14.40 7.75
N LYS A 188 15.18 -14.58 7.72
CA LYS A 188 16.06 -14.28 8.83
C LYS A 188 15.98 -12.80 9.23
N ASN A 189 16.08 -11.88 8.28
CA ASN A 189 16.03 -10.45 8.54
C ASN A 189 14.72 -10.02 9.22
N ILE A 190 13.58 -10.57 8.79
CA ILE A 190 12.27 -10.27 9.37
C ILE A 190 12.15 -10.89 10.78
N ILE A 191 12.60 -12.13 10.96
CA ILE A 191 12.61 -12.81 12.26
C ILE A 191 13.45 -12.04 13.28
N ASP A 192 14.68 -11.67 12.90
CA ASP A 192 15.61 -10.91 13.75
C ASP A 192 15.03 -9.53 14.07
N PHE A 193 14.42 -8.85 13.09
CA PHE A 193 13.87 -7.51 13.30
C PHE A 193 12.68 -7.49 14.28
N TYR A 194 11.80 -8.50 14.22
CA TYR A 194 10.61 -8.59 15.09
C TYR A 194 10.82 -9.44 16.35
N ASN A 195 11.98 -10.07 16.53
CA ASN A 195 12.28 -11.05 17.57
C ASN A 195 11.24 -12.19 17.55
N LEU A 196 11.23 -12.97 16.46
CA LEU A 196 10.28 -14.05 16.19
C LEU A 196 10.93 -15.45 16.21
N GLU A 197 12.05 -15.61 16.91
CA GLU A 197 12.83 -16.85 16.94
C GLU A 197 12.01 -18.04 17.45
N SER A 198 11.02 -17.79 18.32
CA SER A 198 10.11 -18.81 18.84
C SER A 198 9.28 -19.51 17.76
N ILE A 199 9.07 -18.88 16.60
CA ILE A 199 8.35 -19.48 15.47
C ILE A 199 9.13 -20.65 14.85
N LEU A 200 10.47 -20.62 14.96
CA LEU A 200 11.34 -21.68 14.44
C LEU A 200 11.44 -22.88 15.39
N LEU A 201 10.98 -22.74 16.64
CA LEU A 201 11.12 -23.75 17.69
C LEU A 201 9.88 -24.62 17.88
N THR A 202 8.75 -24.27 17.25
CA THR A 202 7.53 -25.07 17.28
C THR A 202 7.58 -26.18 16.23
N ASN A 203 7.96 -27.39 16.67
CA ASN A 203 7.60 -28.66 16.03
C ASN A 203 6.21 -29.11 16.50
#